data_AF-A0A9X1MSH3-F1
#
_entry.id   AF-A0A9X1MSH3-F1
#
_cell.length_a   1.000
_cell.length_b   1.000
_cell.length_c   1.000
_cell.angle_alpha   90.00
_cell.angle_beta   90.00
_cell.angle_gamma   90.00
#
_symmetry.space_group_name_H-M   'P 1'
#
loop_
_entity.id
_entity.type
_entity.pdbx_description
1 polymer ?
#
loop_
_entity_poly.entity_id
_entity_poly.type
_entity_poly.pdbx_seq_one_letter_code
_entity_poly.pdbx_strand_id
1 'polypeptide(L)'
;MNQHKSTFRLIATRPWLQLWRDERGVASAYALILVAVILILGAVVGLTNLRDHIVQEFGDLGVAIDSLDQSFGYQITVTPQMGPPQVVVSALYIDQDELGWSDPNGQAPAGLSFAPGFPGSQGEDGPIP
;
A
#
# COMPACT_ATOMS: atom_id res chain seq x y z
N MET A 1 -58.02 -25.93 25.84
CA MET A 1 -58.12 -24.65 25.10
C MET A 1 -57.68 -23.56 26.05
N ASN A 2 -56.44 -23.07 25.95
CA ASN A 2 -56.04 -21.72 26.37
C ASN A 2 -54.57 -21.47 25.97
N GLN A 3 -54.40 -20.39 25.21
CA GLN A 3 -53.24 -20.01 24.41
C GLN A 3 -52.13 -19.45 25.31
N HIS A 4 -51.02 -20.18 25.47
CA HIS A 4 -49.81 -19.68 26.13
C HIS A 4 -49.02 -18.82 25.13
N LYS A 5 -49.39 -17.54 25.02
CA LYS A 5 -48.73 -16.58 24.11
C LYS A 5 -47.30 -16.31 24.59
N SER A 6 -46.34 -16.93 23.90
CA SER A 6 -44.90 -16.68 23.99
C SER A 6 -44.61 -15.21 23.65
N THR A 7 -44.18 -14.45 24.65
CA THR A 7 -43.75 -13.05 24.45
C THR A 7 -42.22 -13.02 24.39
N PHE A 8 -41.65 -13.46 23.26
CA PHE A 8 -40.23 -13.34 22.99
C PHE A 8 -39.96 -11.91 22.52
N ARG A 9 -39.67 -11.01 23.47
CA ARG A 9 -39.30 -9.63 23.16
C ARG A 9 -37.90 -9.60 22.55
N LEU A 10 -37.84 -9.27 21.26
CA LEU A 10 -36.64 -8.92 20.51
C LEU A 10 -35.86 -7.84 21.28
N ILE A 11 -34.67 -8.19 21.78
CA ILE A 11 -33.65 -7.24 22.23
C ILE A 11 -33.03 -6.64 20.95
N ALA A 12 -33.77 -5.74 20.33
CA ALA A 12 -33.25 -4.83 19.33
C ALA A 12 -32.82 -3.56 20.08
N THR A 13 -31.64 -3.57 20.67
CA THR A 13 -31.09 -2.37 21.31
C THR A 13 -29.69 -2.08 20.82
N ARG A 14 -29.61 -1.00 20.04
CA ARG A 14 -28.41 -0.35 19.51
C ARG A 14 -27.37 -0.17 20.63
N PRO A 15 -26.35 -1.02 20.74
CA PRO A 15 -25.42 -1.00 21.89
C PRO A 15 -24.60 0.29 21.92
N TRP A 16 -24.30 0.83 20.74
CA TRP A 16 -23.61 2.10 20.55
C TRP A 16 -24.32 3.29 21.23
N LEU A 17 -25.64 3.35 21.16
CA LEU A 17 -26.42 4.46 21.72
C LEU A 17 -26.57 4.35 23.25
N GLN A 18 -26.48 3.12 23.78
CA GLN A 18 -26.54 2.85 25.22
C GLN A 18 -25.24 3.22 25.91
N LEU A 19 -24.08 2.91 25.29
CA LEU A 19 -22.77 3.34 25.79
C LEU A 19 -22.64 4.87 25.82
N TRP A 20 -23.19 5.57 24.82
CA TRP A 20 -23.10 7.03 24.72
C TRP A 20 -24.04 7.78 25.67
N ARG A 21 -25.11 7.14 26.14
CA ARG A 21 -26.15 7.76 27.01
C ARG A 21 -26.16 7.19 28.43
N ASP A 22 -25.08 6.53 28.84
CA ASP A 22 -24.99 5.99 30.20
C ASP A 22 -24.68 7.09 31.21
N GLU A 23 -25.73 7.73 31.73
CA GLU A 23 -25.68 8.73 32.81
C GLU A 23 -25.79 8.09 34.21
N ARG A 24 -25.96 6.75 34.29
CA ARG A 24 -25.87 6.03 35.56
C ARG A 24 -24.40 5.91 35.91
N GLY A 25 -23.92 6.95 36.61
CA GLY A 25 -22.54 7.13 37.01
C GLY A 25 -21.80 5.82 37.26
N VAL A 26 -20.74 5.67 36.45
CA VAL A 26 -19.64 4.73 36.60
C VAL A 26 -19.89 3.37 35.91
N ALA A 27 -19.85 3.36 34.57
CA ALA A 27 -18.91 2.42 33.95
C ALA A 27 -17.59 2.69 34.65
N SER A 28 -17.12 1.73 35.43
CA SER A 28 -15.94 1.94 36.26
C SER A 28 -14.80 2.55 35.45
N ALA A 29 -14.06 3.47 36.07
CA ALA A 29 -12.90 4.07 35.40
C ALA A 29 -12.00 2.98 34.79
N TYR A 30 -11.91 1.82 35.45
CA TYR A 30 -11.22 0.64 34.92
C TYR A 30 -11.85 0.03 33.65
N ALA A 31 -13.18 -0.01 33.51
CA ALA A 31 -13.85 -0.53 32.32
C ALA A 31 -13.66 0.39 31.10
N LEU A 32 -13.75 1.71 31.29
CA LEU A 32 -13.51 2.66 30.19
C LEU A 32 -12.05 2.68 29.76
N ILE A 33 -11.11 2.58 30.71
CA ILE A 33 -9.68 2.44 30.40
C ILE A 33 -9.44 1.13 29.63
N LEU A 34 -10.04 0.02 30.04
CA LEU A 34 -9.90 -1.26 29.35
C LEU A 34 -10.41 -1.18 27.90
N VAL A 35 -11.58 -0.58 27.68
CA VAL A 35 -12.13 -0.36 26.33
C VAL A 35 -11.22 0.54 25.51
N ALA A 36 -10.72 1.64 26.09
CA ALA A 36 -9.80 2.56 25.41
C ALA A 36 -8.50 1.87 25.00
N VAL A 37 -7.91 1.04 25.87
CA VAL A 37 -6.68 0.30 25.57
C VAL A 37 -6.92 -0.70 24.43
N ILE A 38 -8.01 -1.46 24.46
CA ILE A 38 -8.35 -2.40 23.37
C ILE A 38 -8.55 -1.66 22.05
N LEU A 39 -9.23 -0.51 22.07
CA LEU A 39 -9.42 0.32 20.88
C LEU A 39 -8.09 0.86 20.34
N ILE A 40 -7.20 1.35 21.20
CA ILE A 40 -5.88 1.84 20.79
C ILE A 40 -5.04 0.71 20.21
N LEU A 41 -5.00 -0.46 20.85
CA LEU A 41 -4.28 -1.62 20.34
C LEU A 41 -4.82 -2.07 18.97
N GLY A 42 -6.14 -2.14 18.84
CA GLY A 42 -6.79 -2.45 17.56
C GLY A 42 -6.50 -1.40 16.49
N ALA A 43 -6.48 -0.11 16.84
CA ALA A 43 -6.16 0.97 15.93
C ALA A 43 -4.70 0.94 15.47
N VAL A 44 -3.74 0.68 16.37
CA VAL A 44 -2.31 0.57 16.04
C VAL A 44 -2.07 -0.61 15.10
N VAL A 45 -2.60 -1.79 15.43
CA VAL A 45 -2.45 -2.97 14.57
C VAL A 45 -3.18 -2.76 13.24
N GLY A 46 -4.38 -2.18 13.24
CA GLY A 46 -5.12 -1.88 12.01
C GLY A 46 -4.39 -0.89 11.09
N LEU A 47 -3.81 0.18 11.67
CA LEU A 47 -3.10 1.19 10.91
C LEU A 47 -1.75 0.69 10.38
N THR A 48 -1.05 -0.16 11.13
CA THR A 48 0.20 -0.79 10.67
C THR A 48 -0.07 -1.74 9.51
N ASN A 49 -1.11 -2.57 9.56
CA ASN A 49 -1.52 -3.40 8.41
C ASN A 49 -1.90 -2.55 7.19
N LEU A 50 -2.66 -1.47 7.39
CA LEU A 50 -3.01 -0.55 6.30
C LEU A 50 -1.76 0.06 5.65
N ARG A 51 -0.80 0.51 6.47
CA ARG A 51 0.48 1.03 5.99
C ARG A 51 1.21 -0.03 5.15
N ASP A 52 1.31 -1.25 5.67
CA ASP A 52 2.07 -2.32 5.04
C ASP A 52 1.49 -2.69 3.67
N HIS A 53 0.16 -2.75 3.56
CA HIS A 53 -0.53 -2.97 2.30
C HIS A 53 -0.30 -1.82 1.31
N ILE A 54 -0.43 -0.57 1.75
CA ILE A 54 -0.19 0.59 0.88
C ILE A 54 1.25 0.58 0.34
N VAL A 55 2.22 0.27 1.21
CA VAL A 55 3.64 0.22 0.84
C VAL A 55 3.94 -0.90 -0.15
N GLN A 56 3.33 -2.08 0.01
CA GLN A 56 3.44 -3.17 -0.95
C GLN A 56 2.92 -2.75 -2.34
N GLU A 57 1.74 -2.15 -2.41
CA GLU A 57 1.17 -1.67 -3.68
C GLU A 57 2.04 -0.57 -4.33
N PHE A 58 2.70 0.28 -3.53
CA PHE A 58 3.68 1.24 -4.05
C PHE A 58 4.96 0.57 -4.55
N GLY A 59 5.40 -0.53 -3.92
CA GLY A 59 6.50 -1.37 -4.40
C GLY A 59 6.18 -1.99 -5.75
N ASP A 60 5.02 -2.64 -5.87
CA ASP A 60 4.51 -3.20 -7.12
C ASP A 60 4.36 -2.15 -8.22
N LEU A 61 3.86 -0.95 -7.87
CA LEU A 61 3.81 0.19 -8.79
C LEU A 61 5.21 0.64 -9.24
N GLY A 62 6.19 0.64 -8.33
CA GLY A 62 7.57 0.98 -8.65
C GLY A 62 8.19 0.03 -9.67
N VAL A 63 8.00 -1.28 -9.47
CA VAL A 63 8.44 -2.32 -10.42
C VAL A 63 7.71 -2.19 -11.76
N ALA A 64 6.40 -1.91 -11.73
CA ALA A 64 5.63 -1.71 -12.95
C ALA A 64 6.12 -0.50 -13.76
N ILE A 65 6.51 0.60 -13.10
CA ILE A 65 7.10 1.77 -13.76
C ILE A 65 8.47 1.46 -14.34
N ASP A 66 9.32 0.71 -13.61
CA ASP A 66 10.63 0.25 -14.10
C ASP A 66 10.49 -0.64 -15.35
N SER A 67 9.42 -1.42 -15.44
CA SER A 67 9.15 -2.29 -16.60
C SER A 67 8.65 -1.57 -17.86
N LEU A 68 8.49 -0.24 -17.82
CA LEU A 68 8.06 0.54 -18.98
C LEU A 68 9.24 0.80 -19.91
N ASP A 69 9.21 0.19 -21.10
CA ASP A 69 10.17 0.47 -22.17
C ASP A 69 9.97 1.89 -22.74
N GLN A 70 10.91 2.80 -22.46
CA GLN A 70 10.92 4.17 -22.99
C GLN A 70 11.86 4.35 -24.19
N SER A 71 12.24 3.26 -24.86
CA SER A 71 13.10 3.31 -26.05
C SER A 71 12.45 4.08 -27.20
N PHE A 72 13.23 4.92 -27.87
CA PHE A 72 12.79 5.60 -29.09
C PHE A 72 13.87 5.58 -30.17
N GLY A 73 13.43 5.47 -31.42
CA GLY A 73 14.32 5.57 -32.57
C GLY A 73 13.61 6.31 -33.70
N TYR A 74 14.29 7.31 -34.27
CA TYR A 74 13.81 7.96 -35.49
C TYR A 74 14.96 8.26 -36.45
N GLN A 75 14.63 8.28 -37.74
CA GLN A 75 15.52 8.67 -38.81
C GLN A 75 14.78 9.60 -39.75
N ILE A 76 15.30 10.82 -39.91
CA ILE A 76 14.79 11.83 -40.81
C ILE A 76 15.80 11.99 -41.92
N THR A 77 15.36 11.73 -43.15
CA THR A 77 16.18 11.92 -44.35
C THR A 77 15.65 13.11 -45.12
N VAL A 78 16.42 14.19 -45.18
CA VAL A 78 16.11 15.36 -46.01
C VAL A 78 16.77 15.18 -47.35
N THR A 79 15.97 14.97 -48.40
CA THR A 79 16.44 14.89 -49.79
C THR A 79 16.19 16.23 -50.46
N PRO A 80 17.24 16.96 -50.92
CA PRO A 80 17.05 18.22 -51.63
C PRO A 80 16.48 18.00 -53.04
N GLN A 81 15.76 19.01 -53.54
CA GLN A 81 15.09 18.96 -54.86
C GLN A 81 16.08 19.01 -56.04
N MET A 82 17.34 19.42 -55.82
CA MET A 82 18.42 19.44 -56.81
C MET A 82 19.80 19.34 -56.11
N GLY A 83 20.67 18.41 -56.52
CA GLY A 83 22.06 18.23 -56.02
C GLY A 83 22.26 17.17 -54.90
N PRO A 84 23.49 16.69 -54.63
CA PRO A 84 23.81 15.83 -53.47
C PRO A 84 24.33 16.66 -52.28
N PRO A 85 24.34 16.19 -51.00
CA PRO A 85 23.84 14.95 -50.43
C PRO A 85 22.72 15.14 -49.38
N GLN A 86 22.00 14.04 -49.15
CA GLN A 86 21.02 13.81 -48.10
C GLN A 86 21.53 14.18 -46.69
N VAL A 87 20.74 14.96 -45.94
CA VAL A 87 20.96 15.14 -44.50
C VAL A 87 20.16 14.09 -43.77
N VAL A 88 20.85 13.16 -43.12
CA VAL A 88 20.22 12.15 -42.27
C VAL A 88 20.40 12.60 -40.83
N VAL A 89 19.30 12.93 -40.18
CA VAL A 89 19.25 13.17 -38.73
C VAL A 89 18.61 11.97 -38.11
N SER A 90 19.33 11.27 -37.26
CA SER A 90 18.81 10.14 -36.50
C SER A 90 19.03 10.37 -35.02
N ALA A 91 18.09 9.92 -34.22
CA ALA A 91 18.30 9.73 -32.80
C ALA A 91 17.81 8.34 -32.41
N LEU A 92 18.53 7.77 -31.45
CA LEU A 92 18.23 6.50 -30.86
C LEU A 92 18.46 6.63 -29.37
N TYR A 93 17.49 6.18 -28.60
CA TYR A 93 17.61 5.89 -27.19
C TYR A 93 17.08 4.48 -26.99
N ILE A 94 17.89 3.65 -26.35
CA ILE A 94 17.47 2.33 -25.89
C ILE A 94 17.39 2.48 -24.39
N ASP A 95 16.20 2.25 -23.86
CA ASP A 95 16.02 2.19 -22.42
C ASP A 95 16.77 0.97 -21.91
N GLN A 96 17.65 1.21 -20.95
CA GLN A 96 18.38 0.15 -20.28
C GLN A 96 17.72 0.02 -18.92
N ASP A 97 17.03 -1.10 -18.69
CA ASP A 97 16.41 -1.43 -17.41
C ASP A 97 17.53 -1.54 -16.34
N GLU A 98 17.96 -0.42 -15.78
CA GLU A 98 19.18 -0.31 -14.98
C GLU A 98 18.97 -0.72 -13.51
N LEU A 99 17.72 -0.78 -13.05
CA LEU A 99 17.41 -0.95 -11.62
C LEU A 99 17.17 -2.41 -11.23
N GLY A 100 16.71 -3.25 -12.17
CA GLY A 100 16.55 -4.70 -11.95
C GLY A 100 15.66 -5.02 -10.74
N TRP A 101 14.69 -4.16 -10.46
CA TRP A 101 13.83 -4.30 -9.29
C TRP A 101 12.86 -5.45 -9.52
N SER A 102 12.78 -6.34 -8.53
CA SER A 102 11.84 -7.46 -8.53
C SER A 102 11.22 -7.54 -7.15
N ASP A 103 9.89 -7.64 -7.07
CA ASP A 103 9.15 -7.89 -5.83
C ASP A 103 8.48 -9.28 -5.90
N PRO A 104 9.16 -10.35 -5.40
CA PRO A 104 8.57 -11.68 -5.35
C PRO A 104 7.45 -11.77 -4.30
N ASN A 105 6.38 -12.49 -4.64
CA ASN A 105 5.26 -12.74 -3.72
C ASN A 105 5.72 -13.23 -2.34
N GLY A 106 5.20 -12.58 -1.28
CA GLY A 106 5.39 -13.01 0.12
C GLY A 106 6.59 -12.40 0.82
N GLN A 107 7.24 -11.39 0.23
CA GLN A 107 8.25 -10.60 0.94
C GLN A 107 7.62 -9.60 1.92
N ALA A 108 8.44 -9.11 2.84
CA ALA A 108 8.06 -8.01 3.73
C ALA A 108 7.79 -6.74 2.91
N PRO A 109 6.95 -5.81 3.40
CA PRO A 109 6.66 -4.56 2.71
C PRO A 109 7.95 -3.83 2.30
N ALA A 110 7.98 -3.28 1.08
CA ALA A 110 9.11 -2.54 0.54
C ALA A 110 9.53 -1.39 1.47
N GLY A 111 10.66 -1.53 2.17
CA GLY A 111 11.13 -0.51 3.09
C GLY A 111 11.50 0.79 2.37
N LEU A 112 11.06 1.94 2.90
CA LEU A 112 11.53 3.25 2.44
C LEU A 112 12.93 3.51 3.05
N SER A 113 13.98 3.21 2.29
CA SER A 113 15.37 3.55 2.66
C SER A 113 15.75 4.91 2.08
N PHE A 114 16.05 5.87 2.95
CA PHE A 114 16.62 7.17 2.56
C PHE A 114 18.15 7.18 2.62
N ALA A 115 18.78 6.03 2.86
CA ALA A 115 20.23 5.91 2.85
C ALA A 115 20.74 5.82 1.39
N PRO A 116 21.87 6.44 1.05
CA PRO A 116 22.45 6.32 -0.29
C PRO A 116 22.75 4.84 -0.58
N GLY A 117 22.11 4.34 -1.63
CA GLY A 117 22.03 2.92 -1.97
C GLY A 117 23.38 2.26 -2.18
N PHE A 118 23.63 1.20 -1.41
CA PHE A 118 24.51 0.12 -1.82
C PHE A 118 23.65 -1.06 -2.25
N PRO A 119 23.99 -1.74 -3.37
CA PRO A 119 23.30 -2.96 -3.77
C PRO A 119 23.58 -4.01 -2.70
N GLY A 120 22.58 -4.31 -1.86
CA GLY A 120 22.72 -5.25 -0.75
C GLY A 120 22.11 -4.83 0.59
N SER A 121 21.45 -3.67 0.72
CA SER A 121 20.61 -3.40 1.90
C SER A 121 19.29 -4.18 1.81
N GLN A 122 19.40 -5.51 1.77
CA GLN A 122 18.30 -6.35 2.20
C GLN A 122 17.92 -5.88 3.60
N GLY A 123 16.61 -5.83 3.87
CA GLY A 123 16.08 -5.42 5.16
C GLY A 123 16.85 -6.06 6.30
N GLU A 124 17.00 -5.32 7.40
CA GLU A 124 17.69 -5.75 8.62
C GLU A 124 17.09 -7.02 9.29
N ASP A 125 16.19 -7.75 8.61
CA ASP A 125 15.51 -8.96 9.08
C ASP A 125 15.86 -10.22 8.26
N GLY A 126 17.03 -10.25 7.60
CA GLY A 126 17.63 -11.50 7.14
C GLY A 126 18.26 -12.27 8.31
N PRO A 127 18.13 -13.62 8.40
CA PRO A 127 18.70 -14.37 9.50
C PRO A 127 20.23 -14.22 9.50
N ILE A 128 20.77 -13.70 10.60
CA ILE A 128 22.22 -13.78 10.91
C ILE A 128 22.64 -15.25 11.08
N PRO A 129 23.86 -15.63 10.66
CA PRO A 129 24.39 -16.98 10.88
C PRO A 129 24.49 -17.35 12.36
#